data_AF-A0A8J3YTN2-F1
#
_entry.id   AF-A0A8J3YTN2-F1
#
_cell.length_a   1.000
_cell.length_b   1.000
_cell.length_c   1.000
_cell.angle_alpha   90.00
_cell.angle_beta   90.00
_cell.angle_gamma   90.00
#
_symmetry.space_group_name_H-M   'P 1'
#
loop_
_entity.id
_entity.type
_entity.pdbx_description
1 polymer ?
#
loop_
_entity_poly.entity_id
_entity_poly.type
_entity_poly.pdbx_seq_one_letter_code
_entity_poly.pdbx_strand_id
1 'polypeptide(L)'
;MDLGTVGAVSAIGAACCAIGAGLIAGGRVAWRILANTVRTRDAILGTPASGDEPARPGIVGRLSVVEQRLASLESQSRQIKAEVTPNGGGSLKDAVGRIDRRTQAVDELLGAHIRQHNGGAVDPTVRLIHPDRQRG
;
A
#
# COMPACT_ATOMS: atom_id res chain seq x y z
N MET A 1 -77.84 -29.37 -27.89
CA MET A 1 -76.42 -28.98 -27.82
C MET A 1 -75.64 -30.25 -27.58
N ASP A 2 -75.01 -30.76 -28.62
CA ASP A 2 -74.40 -32.09 -28.58
C ASP A 2 -73.10 -32.05 -27.78
N LEU A 3 -72.82 -33.13 -27.03
CA LEU A 3 -71.65 -33.25 -26.14
C LEU A 3 -70.31 -32.96 -26.87
N GLY A 4 -70.26 -33.15 -28.19
CA GLY A 4 -69.09 -32.89 -29.03
C GLY A 4 -68.76 -31.41 -29.27
N THR A 5 -69.75 -30.51 -29.26
CA THR A 5 -69.48 -29.06 -29.47
C THR A 5 -68.93 -28.40 -28.21
N VAL A 6 -69.29 -28.88 -27.02
CA VAL A 6 -68.76 -28.38 -25.73
C VAL A 6 -67.29 -28.76 -25.55
N GLY A 7 -66.89 -29.97 -25.96
CA GLY A 7 -65.49 -30.41 -25.91
C GLY A 7 -64.56 -29.68 -26.89
N ALA A 8 -65.06 -29.33 -28.09
CA ALA A 8 -64.28 -28.60 -29.08
C ALA A 8 -63.98 -27.15 -28.66
N VAL A 9 -64.94 -26.46 -28.03
CA VAL A 9 -64.75 -25.08 -27.55
C VAL A 9 -63.79 -25.02 -26.37
N SER A 10 -63.80 -26.02 -25.47
CA SER A 10 -62.85 -26.06 -24.35
C SER A 10 -61.41 -26.35 -24.81
N ALA A 11 -61.23 -27.18 -25.84
CA ALA A 11 -59.92 -27.49 -26.41
C ALA A 11 -59.27 -26.27 -27.08
N ILE A 12 -60.04 -25.46 -27.81
CA ILE A 12 -59.55 -24.22 -28.42
C ILE A 12 -59.17 -23.20 -27.35
N GLY A 13 -60.00 -23.04 -26.31
CA GLY A 13 -59.70 -22.18 -25.16
C GLY A 13 -58.41 -22.59 -24.43
N ALA A 14 -58.23 -23.89 -24.18
CA ALA A 14 -57.04 -24.42 -23.53
C ALA A 14 -55.76 -24.21 -24.38
N ALA A 15 -55.84 -24.41 -25.70
CA ALA A 15 -54.71 -24.21 -26.61
C ALA A 15 -54.27 -22.74 -26.66
N CYS A 16 -55.21 -21.80 -26.77
CA CYS A 16 -54.90 -20.37 -26.75
C CYS A 16 -54.27 -19.92 -25.43
N CYS A 17 -54.78 -20.41 -24.29
CA CYS A 17 -54.21 -20.13 -22.98
C CYS A 17 -52.78 -20.70 -22.83
N ALA A 18 -52.50 -21.89 -23.36
CA ALA A 18 -51.18 -22.50 -23.32
C ALA A 18 -50.15 -21.70 -24.13
N ILE A 19 -50.53 -21.23 -25.32
CA ILE A 19 -49.67 -20.38 -26.16
C ILE A 19 -49.42 -19.02 -25.48
N GLY A 20 -50.47 -18.39 -24.95
CA GLY A 20 -50.36 -17.12 -24.22
C GLY A 20 -49.46 -17.23 -22.98
N ALA A 21 -49.63 -18.29 -22.19
CA ALA A 21 -48.77 -18.56 -21.04
C ALA A 21 -47.31 -18.81 -21.43
N GLY A 22 -47.08 -19.54 -22.53
CA GLY A 22 -45.75 -19.77 -23.10
C GLY A 22 -45.05 -18.48 -23.53
N LEU A 23 -45.76 -17.57 -24.19
CA LEU A 23 -45.23 -16.27 -24.60
C LEU A 23 -44.91 -15.38 -23.39
N ILE A 24 -45.77 -15.33 -22.39
CA ILE A 24 -45.55 -14.56 -21.16
C ILE A 24 -44.37 -15.12 -20.36
N ALA A 25 -44.29 -16.46 -20.23
CA ALA A 25 -43.19 -17.12 -19.54
C ALA A 25 -41.86 -16.91 -20.29
N GLY A 26 -41.86 -17.10 -21.61
CA GLY A 26 -40.70 -16.86 -22.47
C GLY A 26 -40.23 -15.41 -22.41
N GLY A 27 -41.15 -14.45 -22.49
CA GLY A 27 -40.87 -13.02 -22.35
C GLY A 27 -40.29 -12.67 -20.98
N ARG A 28 -40.79 -13.28 -19.89
CA ARG A 28 -40.23 -13.09 -18.54
C ARG A 28 -38.81 -13.63 -18.40
N VAL A 29 -38.53 -14.80 -18.97
CA VAL A 29 -37.18 -15.39 -18.97
C VAL A 29 -36.24 -14.53 -19.79
N ALA A 30 -36.65 -14.13 -21.00
CA ALA A 30 -35.89 -13.22 -21.85
C ALA A 30 -35.59 -11.88 -21.15
N TRP A 31 -36.59 -11.30 -20.46
CA TRP A 31 -36.40 -10.09 -19.67
C TRP A 31 -35.42 -10.28 -18.51
N ARG A 32 -35.48 -11.41 -17.79
CA ARG A 32 -34.52 -11.72 -16.73
C ARG A 32 -33.10 -11.85 -17.27
N ILE A 33 -32.92 -12.54 -18.39
CA ILE A 33 -31.60 -12.71 -19.03
C ILE A 33 -31.07 -11.33 -19.44
N LEU A 34 -31.86 -10.55 -20.17
CA LEU A 34 -31.46 -9.22 -20.64
C LEU A 34 -31.13 -8.28 -19.47
N ALA A 35 -31.98 -8.24 -18.44
CA ALA A 35 -31.72 -7.43 -17.25
C ALA A 35 -30.44 -7.84 -16.52
N ASN A 36 -30.13 -9.14 -16.49
CA ASN A 36 -28.90 -9.63 -15.86
C ASN A 36 -27.66 -9.27 -16.69
N THR A 37 -27.75 -9.34 -18.02
CA THR A 37 -26.68 -8.92 -18.93
C THR A 37 -26.39 -7.43 -18.83
N VAL A 38 -27.43 -6.59 -18.75
CA VAL A 38 -27.28 -5.14 -18.56
C VAL A 38 -26.58 -4.84 -17.24
N ARG A 39 -27.04 -5.45 -16.12
CA ARG A 39 -26.41 -5.26 -14.81
C ARG A 39 -24.94 -5.68 -14.77
N THR A 40 -24.59 -6.76 -15.47
CA THR A 40 -23.21 -7.25 -15.52
C THR A 40 -22.32 -6.31 -16.34
N ARG A 41 -22.85 -5.76 -17.44
CA ARG A 41 -22.15 -4.72 -18.21
C ARG A 41 -21.94 -3.46 -17.39
N ASP A 42 -22.96 -3.00 -16.68
CA ASP A 42 -22.89 -1.81 -15.83
C ASP A 42 -21.90 -2.00 -14.66
N ALA A 43 -21.81 -3.21 -14.11
CA ALA A 43 -20.81 -3.52 -13.08
C ALA A 43 -19.37 -3.46 -13.62
N ILE A 44 -19.14 -3.91 -14.86
CA ILE A 44 -17.81 -3.93 -15.47
C ILE A 44 -17.41 -2.53 -15.96
N LEU A 45 -18.28 -1.87 -16.72
CA LEU A 45 -18.01 -0.61 -17.42
C LEU A 45 -18.31 0.63 -16.56
N GLY A 46 -19.13 0.48 -15.53
CA GLY A 46 -19.68 1.59 -14.76
C GLY A 46 -20.96 2.12 -15.40
N THR A 47 -21.80 2.75 -14.59
CA THR A 47 -23.01 3.43 -15.08
C THR A 47 -22.66 4.87 -15.44
N PRO A 48 -22.97 5.34 -16.67
CA PRO A 48 -22.85 6.75 -17.01
C PRO A 48 -23.82 7.56 -16.14
N ALA A 49 -23.45 8.80 -15.80
CA ALA A 49 -24.35 9.70 -15.08
C ALA A 49 -25.63 9.88 -15.89
N SER A 50 -26.78 9.59 -15.29
CA SER A 50 -28.09 9.71 -15.93
C SER A 50 -29.02 10.51 -15.02
N GLY A 51 -29.41 11.70 -15.46
CA GLY A 51 -30.21 12.63 -14.66
C GLY A 51 -29.51 13.03 -13.36
N ASP A 52 -30.18 12.80 -12.23
CA ASP A 52 -29.72 13.15 -10.88
C ASP A 52 -28.83 12.07 -10.22
N GLU A 53 -28.62 10.91 -10.85
CA GLU A 53 -27.77 9.86 -10.26
C GLU A 53 -26.28 10.07 -10.57
N PRO A 54 -25.40 10.11 -9.54
CA PRO A 54 -23.97 10.23 -9.73
C PRO A 54 -23.39 8.97 -10.39
N ALA A 55 -22.50 9.16 -11.36
CA ALA A 55 -21.81 8.08 -12.06
C ALA A 55 -21.13 7.13 -11.06
N ARG A 56 -21.39 5.82 -11.19
CA ARG A 56 -20.74 4.80 -10.36
C ARG A 56 -19.58 4.20 -11.14
N PRO A 57 -18.32 4.40 -10.72
CA PRO A 57 -17.18 3.82 -11.41
C PRO A 57 -17.24 2.29 -11.33
N GLY A 58 -17.19 1.67 -12.52
CA GLY A 58 -17.17 0.22 -12.70
C GLY A 58 -15.91 -0.43 -12.14
N ILE A 59 -15.89 -1.77 -12.13
CA ILE A 59 -14.78 -2.56 -11.60
C ILE A 59 -13.45 -2.21 -12.28
N VAL A 60 -13.45 -1.96 -13.59
CA VAL A 60 -12.24 -1.60 -14.34
C VAL A 60 -11.65 -0.28 -13.86
N GLY A 61 -12.50 0.74 -13.62
CA GLY A 61 -12.06 2.03 -13.09
C GLY A 61 -11.57 1.95 -11.65
N ARG A 62 -12.12 1.04 -10.84
CA ARG A 62 -11.61 0.78 -9.48
C ARG A 62 -10.28 0.05 -9.52
N LEU A 63 -10.12 -0.91 -10.44
CA LEU A 63 -8.89 -1.68 -10.61
C LEU A 63 -7.73 -0.78 -11.04
N SER A 64 -7.94 0.13 -11.99
CA SER A 64 -6.90 1.07 -12.42
C SER A 64 -6.40 1.97 -11.28
N VAL A 65 -7.31 2.40 -10.38
CA VAL A 65 -6.94 3.18 -9.19
C VAL A 65 -6.12 2.32 -8.20
N VAL A 66 -6.48 1.05 -8.03
CA VAL A 66 -5.73 0.12 -7.18
C VAL A 66 -4.34 -0.16 -7.77
N GLU A 67 -4.24 -0.40 -9.07
CA GLU A 67 -2.98 -0.60 -9.78
C GLU A 67 -2.05 0.61 -9.66
N GLN A 68 -2.59 1.83 -9.84
CA GLN A 68 -1.83 3.06 -9.67
C GLN A 68 -1.31 3.22 -8.23
N ARG A 69 -2.13 2.89 -7.23
CA ARG A 69 -1.71 2.90 -5.82
C ARG A 69 -0.63 1.87 -5.53
N LEU A 70 -0.76 0.67 -6.08
CA LEU A 70 0.25 -0.38 -5.95
C LEU A 70 1.58 0.04 -6.58
N ALA A 71 1.56 0.63 -7.77
CA ALA A 71 2.77 1.15 -8.41
C ALA A 71 3.46 2.24 -7.58
N SER A 72 2.68 3.16 -6.97
CA SER A 72 3.21 4.18 -6.06
C SER A 72 3.84 3.57 -4.81
N LEU A 73 3.18 2.59 -4.18
CA LEU A 73 3.69 1.92 -2.99
C LEU A 73 4.97 1.13 -3.28
N GLU A 74 5.03 0.47 -4.44
CA GLU A 74 6.23 -0.26 -4.86
C GLU A 74 7.41 0.70 -5.08
N SER A 75 7.19 1.85 -5.72
CA SER A 75 8.21 2.88 -5.88
C SER A 75 8.73 3.39 -4.54
N GLN A 76 7.84 3.69 -3.60
CA GLN A 76 8.22 4.15 -2.25
C GLN A 76 8.99 3.06 -1.50
N SER A 77 8.56 1.80 -1.58
CA SER A 77 9.24 0.67 -0.95
C SER A 77 10.66 0.48 -1.49
N ARG A 78 10.85 0.60 -2.82
CA ARG A 78 12.18 0.55 -3.44
C ARG A 78 13.09 1.67 -2.95
N GLN A 79 12.57 2.90 -2.83
CA GLN A 79 13.33 4.03 -2.31
C GLN A 79 13.74 3.80 -0.84
N ILE A 80 12.80 3.43 0.03
CA ILE A 80 13.08 3.14 1.44
C ILE A 80 14.12 2.01 1.55
N LYS A 81 13.98 0.96 0.74
CA LYS A 81 14.95 -0.14 0.71
C LYS A 81 16.34 0.35 0.31
N ALA A 82 16.44 1.26 -0.66
CA ALA A 82 17.70 1.86 -1.06
C ALA A 82 18.31 2.77 0.03
N GLU A 83 17.48 3.44 0.82
CA GLU A 83 17.93 4.28 1.94
C GLU A 83 18.33 3.47 3.19
N VAL A 84 17.72 2.31 3.42
CA VAL A 84 17.93 1.50 4.65
C VAL A 84 18.93 0.35 4.44
N THR A 85 19.17 -0.06 3.19
CA THR A 85 20.17 -1.09 2.86
C THR A 85 21.54 -0.43 2.63
N PRO A 86 22.63 -0.95 3.24
CA PRO A 86 23.97 -0.48 2.94
C PRO A 86 24.28 -0.66 1.45
N ASN A 87 24.52 0.45 0.74
CA ASN A 87 24.67 0.46 -0.72
C ASN A 87 26.02 1.08 -1.12
N GLY A 88 27.06 0.87 -0.31
CA GLY A 88 28.41 1.31 -0.64
C GLY A 88 28.67 2.81 -0.46
N GLY A 89 27.84 3.51 0.33
CA GLY A 89 28.15 4.87 0.80
C GLY A 89 27.11 5.95 0.54
N GLY A 90 26.07 5.67 -0.26
CA GLY A 90 25.02 6.63 -0.60
C GLY A 90 23.77 6.59 0.32
N SER A 91 23.62 5.53 1.11
CA SER A 91 22.47 5.36 2.02
C SER A 91 22.62 6.20 3.29
N LEU A 92 21.48 6.60 3.89
CA LEU A 92 21.45 7.24 5.21
C LEU A 92 22.15 6.38 6.28
N LYS A 93 21.96 5.06 6.22
CA LYS A 93 22.62 4.10 7.12
C LYS A 93 24.14 4.13 6.96
N ASP A 94 24.64 4.24 5.74
CA ASP A 94 26.08 4.37 5.47
C ASP A 94 26.64 5.71 5.96
N ALA A 95 25.86 6.79 5.83
CA ALA A 95 26.22 8.11 6.34
C ALA A 95 26.29 8.10 7.88
N VAL A 96 25.28 7.55 8.55
CA VAL A 96 25.25 7.41 10.01
C VAL A 96 26.42 6.53 10.48
N GLY A 97 26.67 5.39 9.84
CA GLY A 97 27.81 4.53 10.18
C GLY A 97 29.19 5.18 9.95
N ARG A 98 29.31 6.11 9.00
CA ARG A 98 30.53 6.94 8.86
C ARG A 98 30.68 7.93 10.01
N ILE A 99 29.59 8.59 10.40
CA ILE A 99 29.60 9.54 11.52
C ILE A 99 29.98 8.80 12.80
N ASP A 100 29.36 7.66 13.08
CA ASP A 100 29.59 6.88 14.29
C ASP A 100 31.06 6.45 14.44
N ARG A 101 31.66 5.94 13.35
CA ARG A 101 33.09 5.60 13.32
C ARG A 101 34.01 6.82 13.53
N ARG A 102 33.63 7.99 13.01
CA ARG A 102 34.40 9.23 13.24
C ARG A 102 34.30 9.68 14.69
N THR A 103 33.12 9.60 15.30
CA THR A 103 32.91 9.95 16.70
C THR A 103 33.73 9.04 17.61
N GLN A 104 33.73 7.73 17.38
CA GLN A 104 34.55 6.78 18.15
C GLN A 104 36.05 7.09 18.05
N ALA A 105 36.54 7.41 16.84
CA ALA A 105 37.94 7.78 16.65
C ALA A 105 38.31 9.08 17.40
N VAL A 106 37.41 10.06 17.41
CA VAL A 106 37.61 11.31 18.16
C VAL A 106 37.65 11.05 19.66
N ASP A 107 36.73 10.25 20.19
CA ASP A 107 36.71 9.89 21.61
C ASP A 107 37.98 9.16 22.06
N GLU A 108 38.49 8.25 21.22
CA GLU A 108 39.74 7.55 21.49
C GLU A 108 40.95 8.50 21.51
N LEU A 109 41.01 9.42 20.56
CA LEU A 109 42.06 10.44 20.46
C LEU A 109 42.01 11.40 21.66
N LEU A 110 40.81 11.84 22.05
CA LEU A 110 40.60 12.69 23.22
C LEU A 110 41.02 11.97 24.51
N GLY A 111 40.64 10.69 24.65
CA GLY A 111 41.03 9.87 25.78
C GLY A 111 42.55 9.66 25.86
N ALA A 112 43.21 9.45 24.73
CA ALA A 112 44.67 9.37 24.65
C ALA A 112 45.33 10.71 25.05
N HIS A 113 44.81 11.84 24.56
CA HIS A 113 45.32 13.17 24.89
C HIS A 113 45.17 13.51 26.38
N ILE A 114 44.00 13.22 26.97
CA ILE A 114 43.76 13.42 28.40
C ILE A 114 44.70 12.55 29.25
N ARG A 115 44.92 11.29 28.86
CA ARG A 115 45.90 10.41 29.54
C ARG A 115 47.32 10.95 29.44
N GLN A 116 47.71 11.51 28.30
CA GLN A 116 49.01 12.15 28.13
C GLN A 116 49.15 13.37 29.05
N HIS A 117 48.11 14.19 29.17
CA HIS A 117 48.12 15.39 29.99
C HIS A 117 48.09 15.08 31.50
N ASN A 118 47.38 14.03 31.91
CA ASN A 118 47.29 13.59 33.31
C ASN A 118 48.47 12.70 33.73
N GLY A 119 49.07 11.96 32.79
CA GLY A 119 50.29 11.16 33.00
C GLY A 119 51.55 12.00 33.06
N GLY A 120 51.51 13.24 32.56
CA GLY A 120 52.49 14.29 32.84
C GLY A 120 52.34 14.89 34.23
N ALA A 121 52.10 14.05 35.24
CA ALA A 121 52.14 14.46 36.64
C ALA A 121 53.50 15.10 36.91
N VAL A 122 53.48 16.39 37.25
CA VAL A 122 54.60 17.18 37.73
C VAL A 122 55.41 16.31 38.70
N ASP A 123 56.66 16.04 38.35
CA ASP A 123 57.59 15.30 39.19
C ASP A 123 57.58 15.93 40.61
N PRO A 124 57.00 15.27 41.63
CA PRO A 124 56.92 15.83 42.97
C PRO A 124 58.30 15.91 43.64
N THR A 125 59.34 15.37 43.00
CA THR A 125 60.70 15.33 43.52
C THR A 125 61.47 16.66 43.33
N VAL A 126 60.92 17.62 42.57
CA VAL A 126 61.54 18.97 42.35
C VAL A 126 61.27 19.95 43.51
N ARG A 127 61.02 19.45 44.72
CA ARG A 127 60.88 20.28 45.94
C ARG A 127 61.78 19.84 47.09
N LEU A 128 63.05 19.57 46.79
CA LEU A 128 64.09 19.42 47.83
C LEU A 128 65.39 20.07 47.35
N ILE A 129 65.43 21.40 47.32
CA ILE A 129 66.69 22.12 47.48
C ILE A 129 66.47 23.18 48.56
N HIS A 130 66.68 22.76 49.81
CA HIS A 130 67.02 23.69 50.89
C HIS A 130 68.43 24.22 50.63
N PRO A 131 68.64 25.54 50.45
CA PRO A 131 69.96 26.10 50.53
C PRO A 131 70.29 26.33 52.00
N ASP A 132 70.76 25.30 52.68
CA ASP A 132 71.50 25.46 53.94
C ASP A 132 72.97 25.17 53.67
N ARG A 133 73.74 26.23 53.37
CA ARG A 133 75.14 26.39 53.77
C ARG A 133 75.74 27.68 53.22
N GLN A 134 76.08 28.56 54.17
CA GLN A 134 77.37 29.25 54.32
C GLN A 134 77.83 30.25 53.24
N ARG A 135 78.05 31.50 53.67
CA ARG A 135 79.37 32.02 54.14
C ARG A 135 79.26 33.53 54.39
N GLY A 136 79.83 33.99 55.50
CA GLY A 136 79.93 35.39 55.90
C GLY A 136 80.06 35.50 57.40
#